data_AF-A0A0T2KW41-F1
#
_entry.id   AF-A0A0T2KW41-F1
#
_cell.length_a   1.000
_cell.length_b   1.000
_cell.length_c   1.000
_cell.angle_alpha   90.00
_cell.angle_beta   90.00
_cell.angle_gamma   90.00
#
_symmetry.space_group_name_H-M   'P 1'
#
loop_
_entity.id
_entity.type
_entity.pdbx_description
1 polymer ?
#
loop_
_entity_poly.entity_id
_entity_poly.type
_entity_poly.pdbx_seq_one_letter_code
_entity_poly.pdbx_strand_id
1 'polypeptide(L)'
;MTIAEPLLPPAVATRTRPSVYDRWRARVAADPRRGRVWGWLAPTLITLIAGILRFWNLGHPHAFIFDETYYVKDSWSQWNLGYPSTWGDRADALFVAGNTDTFTTVGSFVVHPPLGKWIIGAGMGLFGADSSVGWRFTTALFGTALVLLLYFVARSLTGSTVFSSVAALLLAVDGLGIVMSRVALLDIFLTFFALLSFWFVILDRRRHLANLAAVIGARSLGGTPPAWGPVLWNRPWLIAAGAAAGAATAVKWSGLYVLAAIGIYVVVSDALARRRAGVGFWPTDAAFRQGIASFLLLVPIALVVYVASWIGWLVTDDGYGRHAVDDSPATGFWSWVPLPLQNLWAYHEAMYGFHVGLTSPHGYRSAAWQWPFLIRPTSMYYHQDKLGQLGCETANGCVQNVYSMPNPLIWWAGIAAIVYLVIRFIVKPDWRYAIVLTGFAATYVPWLLYPERTIFQFYTIAMLPFMLLALAFALRDIAGSGSTDPDRRKSGQRVVLVFLAFVLVLSAFWYPVLTATSVPYDFWRAHNWFPTWV
;
A
#
# COMPACT_ATOMS: atom_id res chain seq x y z
N MET A 1 60.03 46.24 -12.47
CA MET A 1 58.99 45.43 -11.81
C MET A 1 58.57 44.33 -12.77
N THR A 2 59.13 43.14 -12.60
CA THR A 2 58.87 41.95 -13.40
C THR A 2 57.57 41.31 -12.93
N ILE A 3 56.62 41.13 -13.87
CA ILE A 3 55.38 40.40 -13.65
C ILE A 3 55.75 38.91 -13.58
N ALA A 4 55.59 38.29 -12.42
CA ALA A 4 55.83 36.87 -12.25
C ALA A 4 54.80 36.08 -13.07
N GLU A 5 55.30 35.30 -14.02
CA GLU A 5 54.52 34.34 -14.81
C GLU A 5 54.06 33.18 -13.90
N PRO A 6 52.79 32.73 -13.95
CA PRO A 6 52.34 31.64 -13.09
C PRO A 6 53.05 30.32 -13.46
N LEU A 7 53.78 29.74 -12.51
CA LEU A 7 54.56 28.50 -12.68
C LEU A 7 53.74 27.21 -12.89
N LEU A 8 52.43 27.29 -13.05
CA LEU A 8 51.58 26.13 -13.30
C LEU A 8 50.58 26.44 -14.42
N PRO A 9 50.49 25.59 -15.48
CA PRO A 9 49.41 25.73 -16.45
C PRO A 9 48.06 25.65 -15.70
N PRO A 10 47.03 26.42 -16.11
CA PRO A 10 45.71 26.29 -15.53
C PRO A 10 45.33 24.81 -15.62
N ALA A 11 45.02 24.20 -14.46
CA ALA A 11 44.67 22.79 -14.38
C ALA A 11 43.71 22.47 -15.51
N VAL A 12 44.17 21.68 -16.49
CA VAL A 12 43.34 21.21 -17.59
C VAL A 12 42.17 20.54 -16.89
N ALA A 13 41.00 21.20 -16.91
CA ALA A 13 39.80 20.63 -16.35
C ALA A 13 39.59 19.31 -17.07
N THR A 14 40.01 18.21 -16.44
CA THR A 14 39.86 16.87 -16.97
C THR A 14 38.36 16.71 -17.17
N ARG A 15 37.90 16.84 -18.43
CA ARG A 15 36.50 16.69 -18.81
C ARG A 15 36.13 15.25 -18.45
N THR A 16 35.63 15.07 -17.25
CA THR A 16 35.22 13.77 -16.74
C THR A 16 34.04 13.33 -17.58
N ARG A 17 34.27 12.33 -18.44
CA ARG A 17 33.29 11.85 -19.42
C ARG A 17 31.95 11.57 -18.72
N PRO A 18 30.81 12.15 -19.13
CA PRO A 18 29.53 11.93 -18.46
C PRO A 18 29.20 10.43 -18.39
N SER A 19 28.50 9.99 -17.35
CA SER A 19 28.18 8.57 -17.20
C SER A 19 27.25 8.05 -18.34
N VAL A 20 27.13 6.73 -18.48
CA VAL A 20 26.15 6.13 -19.42
C VAL A 20 24.74 6.64 -19.13
N TYR A 21 24.38 6.69 -17.84
CA TYR A 21 23.10 7.19 -17.37
C TYR A 21 22.90 8.67 -17.72
N ASP A 22 23.91 9.52 -17.49
CA ASP A 22 23.82 10.95 -17.79
C ASP A 22 23.63 11.20 -19.28
N ARG A 23 24.36 10.46 -20.13
CA ARG A 23 24.22 10.52 -21.59
C ARG A 23 22.83 10.07 -22.03
N TRP A 24 22.33 8.97 -21.48
CA TRP A 24 20.97 8.49 -21.78
C TRP A 24 19.91 9.50 -21.34
N ARG A 25 20.00 10.03 -20.11
CA ARG A 25 19.06 11.02 -19.59
C ARG A 25 19.06 12.27 -20.46
N ALA A 26 20.24 12.78 -20.85
CA ALA A 26 20.35 13.93 -21.74
C ALA A 26 19.68 13.68 -23.10
N ARG A 27 19.88 12.50 -23.70
CA ARG A 27 19.23 12.11 -24.97
C ARG A 27 17.71 11.99 -24.87
N VAL A 28 17.19 11.53 -23.72
CA VAL A 28 15.74 11.41 -23.49
C VAL A 28 15.13 12.80 -23.23
N ALA A 29 15.84 13.67 -22.51
CA ALA A 29 15.39 15.03 -22.26
C ALA A 29 15.42 15.91 -23.52
N ALA A 30 16.36 15.67 -24.43
CA ALA A 30 16.51 16.43 -25.67
C ALA A 30 15.42 16.15 -26.72
N ASP A 31 14.71 15.02 -26.62
CA ASP A 31 13.67 14.63 -27.58
C ASP A 31 12.35 14.28 -26.86
N PRO A 32 11.32 15.14 -26.96
CA PRO A 32 10.00 14.89 -26.36
C PRO A 32 9.36 13.57 -26.80
N ARG A 33 9.64 13.07 -28.01
CA ARG A 33 9.14 11.77 -28.48
C ARG A 33 9.76 10.63 -27.66
N ARG A 34 11.07 10.67 -27.42
CA ARG A 34 11.75 9.70 -26.54
C ARG A 34 11.24 9.80 -25.11
N GLY A 35 11.03 11.01 -24.61
CA GLY A 35 10.41 11.23 -23.30
C GLY A 35 9.03 10.57 -23.18
N ARG A 36 8.20 10.68 -24.23
CA ARG A 36 6.88 10.04 -24.30
C ARG A 36 6.99 8.52 -24.38
N VAL A 37 7.88 7.97 -25.22
CA VAL A 37 8.12 6.53 -25.33
C VAL A 37 8.51 5.94 -23.99
N TRP A 38 9.51 6.50 -23.31
CA TRP A 38 9.93 6.03 -21.97
C TRP A 38 8.86 6.27 -20.90
N GLY A 39 7.98 7.25 -21.10
CA GLY A 39 6.82 7.48 -20.24
C GLY A 39 5.82 6.33 -20.22
N TRP A 40 5.71 5.57 -21.32
CA TRP A 40 4.87 4.38 -21.44
C TRP A 40 5.66 3.09 -21.25
N LEU A 41 6.81 2.97 -21.90
CA LEU A 41 7.60 1.75 -21.91
C LEU A 41 8.05 1.32 -20.50
N ALA A 42 8.57 2.26 -19.70
CA ALA A 42 9.07 1.94 -18.37
C ALA A 42 7.99 1.36 -17.42
N PRO A 43 6.82 2.02 -17.22
CA PRO A 43 5.77 1.46 -16.38
C PRO A 43 5.20 0.16 -16.96
N THR A 44 5.07 0.04 -18.28
CA THR A 44 4.58 -1.20 -18.92
C THR A 44 5.51 -2.37 -18.62
N LEU A 45 6.82 -2.23 -18.86
CA LEU A 45 7.78 -3.32 -18.61
C LEU A 45 7.83 -3.74 -17.14
N ILE A 46 7.83 -2.77 -16.22
CA ILE A 46 7.85 -3.06 -14.77
C ILE A 46 6.55 -3.74 -14.34
N THR A 47 5.40 -3.31 -14.88
CA THR A 47 4.10 -3.94 -14.60
C THR A 47 4.03 -5.36 -15.17
N LEU A 48 4.59 -5.60 -16.36
CA LEU A 48 4.70 -6.94 -16.93
C LEU A 48 5.55 -7.86 -16.06
N ILE A 49 6.72 -7.39 -15.59
CA ILE A 49 7.56 -8.14 -14.64
C ILE A 49 6.77 -8.44 -13.36
N ALA A 50 6.09 -7.43 -12.80
CA ALA A 50 5.26 -7.62 -11.60
C ALA A 50 4.16 -8.65 -11.81
N GLY A 51 3.49 -8.61 -12.97
CA GLY A 51 2.45 -9.55 -13.36
C GLY A 51 2.99 -10.98 -13.49
N ILE A 52 4.11 -11.17 -14.19
CA ILE A 52 4.76 -12.49 -14.32
C ILE A 52 5.06 -13.06 -12.93
N LEU A 53 5.71 -12.29 -12.05
CA LEU A 53 6.09 -12.78 -10.72
C LEU A 53 4.89 -13.14 -9.83
N ARG A 54 3.74 -12.46 -10.02
CA ARG A 54 2.52 -12.66 -9.22
C ARG A 54 1.63 -13.75 -9.77
N PHE A 55 1.50 -13.87 -11.10
CA PHE A 55 0.63 -14.84 -11.75
C PHE A 55 1.30 -16.18 -12.07
N TRP A 56 2.63 -16.25 -12.08
CA TRP A 56 3.35 -17.50 -12.33
C TRP A 56 2.93 -18.59 -11.35
N ASN A 57 2.36 -19.68 -11.84
CA ASN A 57 1.91 -20.81 -11.01
C ASN A 57 1.00 -20.40 -9.83
N LEU A 58 0.07 -19.46 -10.07
CA LEU A 58 -0.77 -18.86 -9.00
C LEU A 58 -1.65 -19.89 -8.25
N GLY A 59 -2.10 -20.92 -8.95
CA GLY A 59 -2.93 -21.98 -8.35
C GLY A 59 -2.17 -22.91 -7.40
N HIS A 60 -0.83 -22.87 -7.40
CA HIS A 60 -0.01 -23.71 -6.53
C HIS A 60 0.38 -22.96 -5.24
N PRO A 61 0.28 -23.60 -4.06
CA PRO A 61 -0.34 -24.90 -3.81
C PRO A 61 -1.87 -24.79 -3.88
N HIS A 62 -2.53 -25.86 -4.33
CA HIS A 62 -3.99 -25.97 -4.23
C HIS A 62 -4.39 -26.42 -2.81
N ALA A 63 -4.25 -25.49 -1.88
CA ALA A 63 -4.56 -25.65 -0.45
C ALA A 63 -4.80 -24.25 0.14
N PHE A 64 -5.55 -24.17 1.23
CA PHE A 64 -5.67 -22.92 1.97
C PHE A 64 -4.36 -22.57 2.67
N ILE A 65 -3.95 -21.32 2.48
CA ILE A 65 -2.77 -20.71 3.07
C ILE A 65 -3.24 -19.75 4.16
N PHE A 66 -2.82 -19.98 5.41
CA PHE A 66 -3.10 -19.09 6.53
C PHE A 66 -4.60 -18.73 6.62
N ASP A 67 -4.93 -17.44 6.67
CA ASP A 67 -6.32 -16.92 6.76
C ASP A 67 -7.16 -17.15 5.49
N GLU A 68 -6.66 -17.79 4.42
CA GLU A 68 -7.51 -18.24 3.30
C GLU A 68 -8.64 -19.17 3.78
N THR A 69 -8.43 -19.90 4.87
CA THR A 69 -9.48 -20.67 5.56
C THR A 69 -10.70 -19.82 5.93
N TYR A 70 -10.53 -18.52 6.19
CA TYR A 70 -11.67 -17.62 6.44
C TYR A 70 -12.07 -16.90 5.15
N TYR A 71 -11.14 -16.17 4.54
CA TYR A 71 -11.49 -15.21 3.50
C TYR A 71 -12.01 -15.85 2.22
N VAL A 72 -11.52 -17.03 1.82
CA VAL A 72 -12.01 -17.68 0.60
C VAL A 72 -13.47 -18.10 0.77
N LYS A 73 -13.76 -18.83 1.85
CA LYS A 73 -15.12 -19.29 2.19
C LYS A 73 -16.08 -18.12 2.43
N ASP A 74 -15.71 -17.16 3.28
CA ASP A 74 -16.54 -16.00 3.56
C ASP A 74 -16.84 -15.21 2.28
N SER A 75 -15.86 -15.05 1.39
CA SER A 75 -16.05 -14.37 0.11
C SER A 75 -16.99 -15.13 -0.82
N TRP A 76 -16.94 -16.46 -0.83
CA TRP A 76 -17.83 -17.26 -1.68
C TRP A 76 -19.27 -17.25 -1.18
N SER A 77 -19.50 -17.44 0.12
CA SER A 77 -20.84 -17.29 0.70
C SER A 77 -21.38 -15.87 0.53
N GLN A 78 -20.56 -14.83 0.74
CA GLN A 78 -20.96 -13.44 0.52
C GLN A 78 -21.30 -13.15 -0.94
N TRP A 79 -20.54 -13.73 -1.88
CA TRP A 79 -20.81 -13.60 -3.32
C TRP A 79 -22.18 -14.15 -3.71
N ASN A 80 -22.57 -15.30 -3.14
CA ASN A 80 -23.81 -16.00 -3.48
C ASN A 80 -25.03 -15.52 -2.67
N LEU A 81 -24.85 -15.17 -1.40
CA LEU A 81 -25.95 -14.83 -0.48
C LEU A 81 -26.07 -13.34 -0.19
N GLY A 82 -25.05 -12.52 -0.47
CA GLY A 82 -24.98 -11.12 -0.07
C GLY A 82 -24.33 -10.88 1.30
N TYR A 83 -24.12 -11.93 2.09
CA TYR A 83 -23.49 -11.91 3.41
C TYR A 83 -22.66 -13.18 3.65
N PRO A 84 -21.61 -13.13 4.49
CA PRO A 84 -20.90 -14.34 4.90
C PRO A 84 -21.79 -15.27 5.71
N SER A 85 -21.71 -16.56 5.46
CA SER A 85 -22.50 -17.57 6.19
C SER A 85 -21.62 -18.62 6.86
N THR A 86 -22.24 -19.41 7.74
CA THR A 86 -21.58 -20.51 8.44
C THR A 86 -21.39 -21.71 7.51
N TRP A 87 -20.43 -22.56 7.87
CA TRP A 87 -20.04 -23.73 7.10
C TRP A 87 -20.11 -24.97 7.98
N GLY A 88 -20.45 -26.12 7.40
CA GLY A 88 -20.48 -27.40 8.10
C GLY A 88 -19.09 -27.95 8.43
N ASP A 89 -19.06 -29.14 9.03
CA ASP A 89 -17.82 -29.83 9.39
C ASP A 89 -16.95 -30.11 8.17
N ARG A 90 -15.63 -30.02 8.35
CA ARG A 90 -14.61 -30.26 7.31
C ARG A 90 -14.76 -29.37 6.07
N ALA A 91 -15.36 -28.19 6.22
CA ALA A 91 -15.54 -27.23 5.13
C ALA A 91 -14.27 -26.98 4.30
N ASP A 92 -13.10 -26.86 4.94
CA ASP A 92 -11.83 -26.61 4.25
C ASP A 92 -11.48 -27.75 3.30
N ALA A 93 -11.59 -29.00 3.77
CA ALA A 93 -11.28 -30.17 2.96
C ALA A 93 -12.28 -30.34 1.82
N LEU A 94 -13.57 -30.05 2.06
CA LEU A 94 -14.62 -30.12 1.04
C LEU A 94 -14.41 -29.04 -0.04
N PHE A 95 -14.11 -27.81 0.37
CA PHE A 95 -13.89 -26.69 -0.55
C PHE A 95 -12.66 -26.91 -1.44
N VAL A 96 -11.55 -27.35 -0.85
CA VAL A 96 -10.32 -27.72 -1.60
C VAL A 96 -10.54 -28.93 -2.50
N ALA A 97 -11.49 -29.83 -2.18
CA ALA A 97 -11.88 -30.93 -3.05
C ALA A 97 -12.85 -30.51 -4.18
N GLY A 98 -13.18 -29.23 -4.29
CA GLY A 98 -14.09 -28.68 -5.30
C GLY A 98 -15.57 -28.69 -4.90
N ASN A 99 -15.91 -29.11 -3.69
CA ASN A 99 -17.27 -29.00 -3.17
C ASN A 99 -17.45 -27.65 -2.46
N THR A 100 -17.73 -26.61 -3.25
CA THR A 100 -17.70 -25.21 -2.80
C THR A 100 -19.02 -24.66 -2.30
N ASP A 101 -20.13 -25.32 -2.59
CA ASP A 101 -21.49 -24.83 -2.30
C ASP A 101 -22.08 -25.49 -1.04
N THR A 102 -21.22 -25.85 -0.08
CA THR A 102 -21.60 -26.46 1.21
C THR A 102 -21.87 -25.45 2.32
N PHE A 103 -21.92 -24.16 1.99
CA PHE A 103 -22.26 -23.11 2.94
C PHE A 103 -23.74 -23.17 3.32
N THR A 104 -24.08 -22.73 4.53
CA THR A 104 -25.47 -22.65 4.98
C THR A 104 -26.07 -21.28 4.65
N THR A 105 -27.34 -21.05 4.99
CA THR A 105 -27.97 -19.72 4.96
C THR A 105 -27.88 -18.99 6.31
N VAL A 106 -27.25 -19.56 7.33
CA VAL A 106 -27.11 -18.91 8.64
C VAL A 106 -25.92 -17.97 8.59
N GLY A 107 -26.16 -16.66 8.77
CA GLY A 107 -25.12 -15.64 8.74
C GLY A 107 -23.99 -15.87 9.76
N SER A 108 -22.76 -15.61 9.32
CA SER A 108 -21.54 -15.70 10.14
C SER A 108 -21.03 -14.33 10.53
N PHE A 109 -20.50 -14.23 11.76
CA PHE A 109 -19.85 -13.01 12.23
C PHE A 109 -18.48 -12.85 11.55
N VAL A 110 -18.29 -11.73 10.86
CA VAL A 110 -17.02 -11.35 10.25
C VAL A 110 -16.52 -10.02 10.80
N VAL A 111 -15.22 -9.98 11.09
CA VAL A 111 -14.60 -8.85 11.80
C VAL A 111 -14.12 -7.74 10.86
N HIS A 112 -14.20 -7.97 9.55
CA HIS A 112 -13.77 -7.04 8.53
C HIS A 112 -14.90 -6.67 7.56
N PRO A 113 -14.97 -5.40 7.12
CA PRO A 113 -16.04 -4.96 6.25
C PRO A 113 -16.03 -5.65 4.86
N PRO A 114 -17.11 -5.53 4.08
CA PRO A 114 -17.38 -6.46 2.98
C PRO A 114 -16.54 -6.33 1.72
N LEU A 115 -15.97 -5.17 1.42
CA LEU A 115 -15.46 -4.86 0.07
C LEU A 115 -14.35 -5.82 -0.39
N GLY A 116 -13.38 -6.13 0.47
CA GLY A 116 -12.30 -7.03 0.07
C GLY A 116 -12.80 -8.44 -0.24
N LYS A 117 -13.81 -8.91 0.49
CA LYS A 117 -14.46 -10.20 0.24
C LYS A 117 -15.28 -10.22 -1.06
N TRP A 118 -15.95 -9.11 -1.39
CA TRP A 118 -16.59 -8.96 -2.70
C TRP A 118 -15.59 -9.09 -3.86
N ILE A 119 -14.40 -8.50 -3.70
CA ILE A 119 -13.34 -8.56 -4.72
C ILE A 119 -12.74 -9.96 -4.85
N ILE A 120 -12.55 -10.70 -3.75
CA ILE A 120 -12.13 -12.11 -3.80
C ILE A 120 -13.21 -12.98 -4.44
N GLY A 121 -14.48 -12.79 -4.04
CA GLY A 121 -15.65 -13.45 -4.60
C GLY A 121 -15.76 -13.27 -6.12
N ALA A 122 -15.49 -12.06 -6.63
CA ALA A 122 -15.46 -11.81 -8.07
C ALA A 122 -14.37 -12.61 -8.80
N GLY A 123 -13.22 -12.87 -8.17
CA GLY A 123 -12.18 -13.74 -8.72
C GLY A 123 -12.67 -15.18 -8.87
N MET A 124 -13.36 -15.70 -7.86
CA MET A 124 -13.98 -17.02 -7.89
C MET A 124 -15.12 -17.11 -8.92
N GLY A 125 -15.94 -16.06 -9.04
CA GLY A 125 -16.99 -16.01 -10.07
C GLY A 125 -16.45 -16.04 -11.50
N LEU A 126 -15.21 -15.58 -11.73
CA LEU A 126 -14.58 -15.57 -13.07
C LEU A 126 -13.83 -16.87 -13.41
N PHE A 127 -13.18 -17.51 -12.43
CA PHE A 127 -12.26 -18.64 -12.66
C PHE A 127 -12.66 -19.94 -11.96
N GLY A 128 -13.82 -19.96 -11.29
CA GLY A 128 -14.31 -21.09 -10.50
C GLY A 128 -13.92 -20.98 -9.02
N ALA A 129 -14.87 -21.30 -8.14
CA ALA A 129 -14.62 -21.39 -6.71
C ALA A 129 -13.87 -22.68 -6.33
N ASP A 130 -13.94 -23.72 -7.15
CA ASP A 130 -13.17 -24.96 -7.04
C ASP A 130 -11.69 -24.78 -7.41
N SER A 131 -11.31 -23.61 -7.93
CA SER A 131 -9.96 -23.30 -8.39
C SER A 131 -9.25 -22.30 -7.47
N SER A 132 -8.07 -22.68 -6.97
CA SER A 132 -7.18 -21.78 -6.22
C SER A 132 -6.69 -20.58 -7.04
N VAL A 133 -6.72 -20.68 -8.37
CA VAL A 133 -6.52 -19.51 -9.24
C VAL A 133 -7.64 -18.50 -9.01
N GLY A 134 -8.90 -18.93 -8.94
CA GLY A 134 -10.04 -18.06 -8.66
C GLY A 134 -9.94 -17.35 -7.31
N TRP A 135 -9.46 -18.03 -6.28
CA TRP A 135 -9.27 -17.45 -4.94
C TRP A 135 -8.27 -16.29 -4.95
N ARG A 136 -7.18 -16.45 -5.70
CA ARG A 136 -6.01 -15.56 -5.67
C ARG A 136 -5.91 -14.62 -6.87
N PHE A 137 -6.79 -14.75 -7.87
CA PHE A 137 -6.71 -13.98 -9.11
C PHE A 137 -6.77 -12.48 -8.85
N THR A 138 -7.75 -12.04 -8.06
CA THR A 138 -7.96 -10.60 -7.82
C THR A 138 -6.90 -10.01 -6.89
N THR A 139 -6.35 -10.77 -5.94
CA THR A 139 -5.19 -10.32 -5.15
C THR A 139 -3.95 -10.16 -6.03
N ALA A 140 -3.71 -11.06 -6.98
CA ALA A 140 -2.61 -10.95 -7.95
C ALA A 140 -2.78 -9.77 -8.89
N LEU A 141 -4.01 -9.53 -9.36
CA LEU A 141 -4.37 -8.39 -10.20
C LEU A 141 -4.14 -7.07 -9.47
N PHE A 142 -4.69 -6.90 -8.26
CA PHE A 142 -4.54 -5.68 -7.47
C PHE A 142 -3.10 -5.47 -7.02
N GLY A 143 -2.36 -6.53 -6.71
CA GLY A 143 -0.93 -6.46 -6.42
C GLY A 143 -0.09 -6.01 -7.62
N THR A 144 -0.44 -6.44 -8.82
CA THR A 144 0.18 -5.98 -10.06
C THR A 144 -0.19 -4.52 -10.35
N ALA A 145 -1.45 -4.15 -10.17
CA ALA A 145 -1.92 -2.78 -10.32
C ALA A 145 -1.32 -1.83 -9.28
N LEU A 146 -1.03 -2.31 -8.07
CA LEU A 146 -0.38 -1.54 -7.00
C LEU A 146 1.04 -1.09 -7.41
N VAL A 147 1.78 -1.94 -8.13
CA VAL A 147 3.10 -1.57 -8.69
C VAL A 147 2.97 -0.42 -9.68
N LEU A 148 2.00 -0.49 -10.59
CA LEU A 148 1.72 0.59 -11.54
C LEU A 148 1.24 1.87 -10.84
N LEU A 149 0.39 1.73 -9.83
CA LEU A 149 -0.08 2.86 -9.01
C LEU A 149 1.09 3.54 -8.28
N LEU A 150 2.01 2.77 -7.70
CA LEU A 150 3.22 3.31 -7.07
C LEU A 150 4.10 4.07 -8.07
N TYR A 151 4.22 3.57 -9.31
CA TYR A 151 4.90 4.31 -10.38
C TYR A 151 4.24 5.68 -10.60
N PHE A 152 2.91 5.74 -10.70
CA PHE A 152 2.19 6.99 -10.92
C PHE A 152 2.25 7.94 -9.72
N VAL A 153 2.21 7.43 -8.50
CA VAL A 153 2.43 8.23 -7.28
C VAL A 153 3.83 8.84 -7.31
N ALA A 154 4.85 8.03 -7.52
CA ALA A 154 6.24 8.49 -7.61
C ALA A 154 6.44 9.52 -8.75
N ARG A 155 5.74 9.31 -9.87
CA ARG A 155 5.75 10.23 -11.03
C ARG A 155 5.09 11.55 -10.66
N SER A 156 4.00 11.50 -9.90
CA SER A 156 3.30 12.69 -9.39
C SER A 156 4.10 13.46 -8.32
N LEU A 157 5.06 12.83 -7.64
CA LEU A 157 5.93 13.52 -6.68
C LEU A 157 7.07 14.29 -7.38
N THR A 158 7.74 13.66 -8.35
CA THR A 158 9.02 14.19 -8.88
C THR A 158 9.02 14.50 -10.38
N GLY A 159 8.07 13.96 -11.15
CA GLY A 159 8.07 14.03 -12.60
C GLY A 159 9.19 13.23 -13.28
N SER A 160 9.95 12.41 -12.53
CA SER A 160 11.11 11.68 -13.05
C SER A 160 10.77 10.22 -13.35
N THR A 161 10.98 9.77 -14.60
CA THR A 161 10.73 8.39 -15.02
C THR A 161 11.61 7.42 -14.24
N VAL A 162 12.85 7.79 -13.99
CA VAL A 162 13.82 6.94 -13.28
C VAL A 162 13.44 6.77 -11.82
N PHE A 163 13.06 7.87 -11.15
CA PHE A 163 12.59 7.81 -9.76
C PHE A 163 11.36 6.90 -9.63
N SER A 164 10.39 7.07 -10.53
CA SER A 164 9.19 6.24 -10.57
C SER A 164 9.49 4.78 -10.88
N SER A 165 10.40 4.54 -11.81
CA SER A 165 10.81 3.18 -12.20
C SER A 165 11.50 2.46 -11.05
N VAL A 166 12.38 3.14 -10.31
CA VAL A 166 13.05 2.56 -9.15
C VAL A 166 12.03 2.20 -8.06
N ALA A 167 11.14 3.14 -7.69
CA ALA A 167 10.13 2.87 -6.66
C ALA A 167 9.23 1.67 -7.04
N ALA A 168 8.75 1.63 -8.29
CA ALA A 168 7.89 0.56 -8.76
C ALA A 168 8.63 -0.78 -8.92
N LEU A 169 9.86 -0.77 -9.44
CA LEU A 169 10.68 -1.98 -9.55
C LEU A 169 10.94 -2.61 -8.18
N LEU A 170 11.25 -1.80 -7.17
CA LEU A 170 11.45 -2.29 -5.80
C LEU A 170 10.21 -3.02 -5.28
N LEU A 171 8.99 -2.52 -5.54
CA LEU A 171 7.76 -3.22 -5.15
C LEU A 171 7.49 -4.46 -6.03
N ALA A 172 7.84 -4.40 -7.31
CA ALA A 172 7.63 -5.49 -8.25
C ALA A 172 8.38 -6.76 -7.80
N VAL A 173 9.59 -6.59 -7.27
CA VAL A 173 10.50 -7.67 -6.86
C VAL A 173 10.59 -7.87 -5.34
N ASP A 174 9.87 -7.09 -4.53
CA ASP A 174 9.85 -7.28 -3.08
C ASP A 174 9.05 -8.52 -2.69
N GLY A 175 9.59 -9.31 -1.77
CA GLY A 175 9.01 -10.59 -1.39
C GLY A 175 7.67 -10.47 -0.66
N LEU A 176 7.50 -9.48 0.22
CA LEU A 176 6.23 -9.21 0.89
C LEU A 176 5.20 -8.73 -0.13
N GLY A 177 5.61 -7.85 -1.04
CA GLY A 177 4.79 -7.42 -2.17
C GLY A 177 4.31 -8.57 -3.05
N ILE A 178 5.15 -9.57 -3.30
CA ILE A 178 4.80 -10.75 -4.11
C ILE A 178 3.85 -11.67 -3.32
N VAL A 179 4.18 -12.04 -2.09
CA VAL A 179 3.38 -12.97 -1.28
C VAL A 179 1.99 -12.43 -0.99
N MET A 180 1.88 -11.16 -0.59
CA MET A 180 0.57 -10.55 -0.33
C MET A 180 -0.28 -10.36 -1.59
N SER A 181 0.33 -10.48 -2.77
CA SER A 181 -0.40 -10.53 -4.04
C SER A 181 -0.81 -11.95 -4.43
N ARG A 182 -0.34 -12.99 -3.73
CA ARG A 182 -0.53 -14.41 -4.11
C ARG A 182 -1.31 -15.22 -3.10
N VAL A 183 -1.74 -14.61 -2.00
CA VAL A 183 -2.60 -15.21 -0.98
C VAL A 183 -3.92 -14.42 -1.00
N ALA A 184 -5.05 -15.10 -0.89
CA ALA A 184 -6.39 -14.48 -0.91
C ALA A 184 -6.71 -13.74 0.41
N LEU A 185 -5.91 -12.72 0.73
CA LEU A 185 -6.06 -11.86 1.90
C LEU A 185 -6.52 -10.45 1.52
N LEU A 186 -7.06 -9.73 2.50
CA LEU A 186 -7.63 -8.39 2.30
C LEU A 186 -6.56 -7.29 2.16
N ASP A 187 -5.37 -7.48 2.74
CA ASP A 187 -4.39 -6.42 2.95
C ASP A 187 -3.83 -5.81 1.66
N ILE A 188 -3.82 -6.55 0.54
CA ILE A 188 -3.39 -6.00 -0.75
C ILE A 188 -4.40 -4.99 -1.31
N PHE A 189 -5.70 -5.23 -1.12
CA PHE A 189 -6.75 -4.29 -1.52
C PHE A 189 -6.73 -3.04 -0.65
N LEU A 190 -6.55 -3.21 0.68
CA LEU A 190 -6.35 -2.10 1.60
C LEU A 190 -5.19 -1.22 1.14
N THR A 191 -4.04 -1.83 0.85
CA THR A 191 -2.83 -1.12 0.41
C THR A 191 -3.06 -0.38 -0.89
N PHE A 192 -3.73 -1.01 -1.85
CA PHE A 192 -4.09 -0.39 -3.14
C PHE A 192 -4.96 0.84 -2.95
N PHE A 193 -6.10 0.72 -2.25
CA PHE A 193 -7.01 1.84 -2.04
C PHE A 193 -6.42 2.94 -1.16
N ALA A 194 -5.59 2.57 -0.16
CA ALA A 194 -4.85 3.54 0.63
C ALA A 194 -3.89 4.34 -0.26
N LEU A 195 -3.03 3.69 -1.05
CA LEU A 195 -2.10 4.39 -1.94
C LEU A 195 -2.84 5.22 -3.01
N LEU A 196 -3.99 4.72 -3.50
CA LEU A 196 -4.83 5.40 -4.47
C LEU A 196 -5.39 6.72 -3.90
N SER A 197 -5.83 6.70 -2.63
CA SER A 197 -6.30 7.89 -1.94
C SER A 197 -5.19 8.96 -1.84
N PHE A 198 -3.96 8.56 -1.50
CA PHE A 198 -2.80 9.47 -1.50
C PHE A 198 -2.45 9.99 -2.90
N TRP A 199 -2.58 9.16 -3.94
CA TRP A 199 -2.36 9.62 -5.31
C TRP A 199 -3.34 10.72 -5.70
N PHE A 200 -4.62 10.54 -5.39
CA PHE A 200 -5.65 11.55 -5.63
C PHE A 200 -5.40 12.82 -4.82
N VAL A 201 -4.92 12.74 -3.57
CA VAL A 201 -4.48 13.92 -2.79
C VAL A 201 -3.33 14.66 -3.47
N ILE A 202 -2.38 13.96 -4.09
CA ILE A 202 -1.29 14.61 -4.84
C ILE A 202 -1.84 15.36 -6.08
N LEU A 203 -2.80 14.77 -6.80
CA LEU A 203 -3.44 15.40 -7.96
C LEU A 203 -4.28 16.60 -7.55
N ASP A 204 -5.08 16.45 -6.48
CA ASP A 204 -5.86 17.51 -5.86
C ASP A 204 -4.95 18.67 -5.46
N ARG A 205 -3.85 18.42 -4.74
CA ARG A 205 -2.90 19.45 -4.33
C ARG A 205 -2.42 20.30 -5.50
N ARG A 206 -2.05 19.68 -6.63
CA ARG A 206 -1.57 20.42 -7.82
C ARG A 206 -2.63 21.37 -8.36
N ARG A 207 -3.86 20.86 -8.54
CA ARG A 207 -4.98 21.65 -9.08
C ARG A 207 -5.44 22.73 -8.11
N HIS A 208 -5.54 22.37 -6.82
CA HIS A 208 -5.97 23.25 -5.75
C HIS A 208 -5.04 24.44 -5.57
N LEU A 209 -3.72 24.21 -5.53
CA LEU A 209 -2.74 25.30 -5.41
C LEU A 209 -2.80 26.26 -6.60
N ALA A 210 -2.96 25.73 -7.82
CA ALA A 210 -3.09 26.56 -9.02
C ALA A 210 -4.36 27.42 -8.97
N ASN A 211 -5.49 26.83 -8.59
CA ASN A 211 -6.77 27.54 -8.46
C ASN A 211 -6.74 28.59 -7.35
N LEU A 212 -6.16 28.25 -6.19
CA LEU A 212 -6.02 29.17 -5.06
C LEU A 212 -5.18 30.39 -5.45
N ALA A 213 -4.04 30.17 -6.11
CA ALA A 213 -3.17 31.25 -6.58
C ALA A 213 -3.87 32.14 -7.60
N ALA A 214 -4.58 31.57 -8.57
CA ALA A 214 -5.31 32.32 -9.59
C ALA A 214 -6.41 33.22 -8.98
N VAL A 215 -7.20 32.68 -8.05
CA VAL A 215 -8.30 33.43 -7.42
C VAL A 215 -7.79 34.50 -6.48
N ILE A 216 -6.73 34.23 -5.70
CA ILE A 216 -6.12 35.25 -4.83
C ILE A 216 -5.49 36.35 -5.69
N GLY A 217 -4.75 36.00 -6.74
CA GLY A 217 -4.15 36.97 -7.65
C GLY A 217 -5.18 37.91 -8.30
N ALA A 218 -6.34 37.38 -8.69
CA ALA A 218 -7.44 38.19 -9.22
C ALA A 218 -8.10 39.10 -8.18
N ARG A 219 -8.05 38.74 -6.88
CA ARG A 219 -8.65 39.51 -5.78
C ARG A 219 -7.73 40.58 -5.18
N SER A 220 -6.42 40.47 -5.39
CA SER A 220 -5.42 41.40 -4.86
C SER A 220 -5.29 42.70 -5.67
N LEU A 221 -6.39 43.23 -6.21
CA LEU A 221 -6.40 44.53 -6.90
C LEU A 221 -5.92 45.63 -5.93
N GLY A 222 -4.78 46.26 -6.25
CA GLY A 222 -4.17 47.30 -5.41
C GLY A 222 -3.06 46.83 -4.46
N GLY A 223 -2.61 45.56 -4.54
CA GLY A 223 -1.44 45.06 -3.81
C GLY A 223 -1.66 44.75 -2.33
N THR A 224 -2.89 44.92 -1.82
CA THR A 224 -3.27 44.50 -0.46
C THR A 224 -3.65 43.01 -0.45
N PRO A 225 -3.02 42.19 0.41
CA PRO A 225 -3.42 40.79 0.56
C PRO A 225 -4.84 40.68 1.15
N PRO A 226 -5.66 39.71 0.70
CA PRO A 226 -7.01 39.56 1.25
C PRO A 226 -6.96 39.05 2.70
N ALA A 227 -7.83 39.59 3.56
CA ALA A 227 -7.96 39.13 4.94
C ALA A 227 -8.39 37.65 5.02
N TRP A 228 -9.28 37.23 4.11
CA TRP A 228 -9.79 35.87 3.97
C TRP A 228 -9.60 35.37 2.55
N GLY A 229 -9.17 34.11 2.38
CA GLY A 229 -9.03 33.49 1.08
C GLY A 229 -10.37 32.95 0.54
N PRO A 230 -10.38 32.46 -0.72
CA PRO A 230 -11.56 31.84 -1.30
C PRO A 230 -11.83 30.45 -0.69
N VAL A 231 -13.10 30.04 -0.67
CA VAL A 231 -13.50 28.65 -0.41
C VAL A 231 -13.69 27.95 -1.75
N LEU A 232 -12.93 26.89 -1.99
CA LEU A 232 -12.90 26.15 -3.24
C LEU A 232 -13.59 24.80 -3.06
N TRP A 233 -14.75 24.67 -3.71
CA TRP A 233 -15.56 23.43 -3.72
C TRP A 233 -15.23 22.50 -4.89
N ASN A 234 -14.73 23.05 -6.00
CA ASN A 234 -14.39 22.26 -7.19
C ASN A 234 -13.07 21.50 -7.00
N ARG A 235 -13.12 20.43 -6.20
CA ARG A 235 -11.99 19.53 -5.88
C ARG A 235 -12.35 18.07 -6.18
N PRO A 236 -12.56 17.69 -7.46
CA PRO A 236 -12.98 16.33 -7.82
C PRO A 236 -11.98 15.26 -7.39
N TRP A 237 -10.68 15.59 -7.36
CA TRP A 237 -9.65 14.69 -6.85
C TRP A 237 -9.73 14.49 -5.34
N LEU A 238 -10.27 15.44 -4.57
CA LEU A 238 -10.51 15.24 -3.14
C LEU A 238 -11.71 14.31 -2.91
N ILE A 239 -12.76 14.43 -3.73
CA ILE A 239 -13.89 13.47 -3.77
C ILE A 239 -13.38 12.07 -4.09
N ALA A 240 -12.55 11.93 -5.12
CA ALA A 240 -11.94 10.66 -5.50
C ALA A 240 -11.06 10.08 -4.37
N ALA A 241 -10.31 10.93 -3.66
CA ALA A 241 -9.54 10.53 -2.48
C ALA A 241 -10.45 10.01 -1.36
N GLY A 242 -11.59 10.67 -1.12
CA GLY A 242 -12.60 10.24 -0.15
C GLY A 242 -13.19 8.88 -0.52
N ALA A 243 -13.55 8.68 -1.78
CA ALA A 243 -14.04 7.40 -2.27
C ALA A 243 -13.00 6.28 -2.11
N ALA A 244 -11.74 6.53 -2.46
CA ALA A 244 -10.66 5.55 -2.28
C ALA A 244 -10.35 5.26 -0.80
N ALA A 245 -10.37 6.26 0.08
CA ALA A 245 -10.18 6.06 1.52
C ALA A 245 -11.38 5.34 2.17
N GLY A 246 -12.60 5.59 1.68
CA GLY A 246 -13.80 4.84 2.02
C GLY A 246 -13.70 3.38 1.59
N ALA A 247 -13.21 3.11 0.37
CA ALA A 247 -12.94 1.76 -0.11
C ALA A 247 -11.86 1.06 0.74
N ALA A 248 -10.76 1.75 1.09
CA ALA A 248 -9.75 1.20 2.01
C ALA A 248 -10.37 0.81 3.36
N THR A 249 -11.23 1.66 3.91
CA THR A 249 -11.96 1.42 5.16
C THR A 249 -12.95 0.26 5.03
N ALA A 250 -13.60 0.13 3.88
CA ALA A 250 -14.53 -0.94 3.52
C ALA A 250 -13.84 -2.29 3.28
N VAL A 251 -12.51 -2.31 3.15
CA VAL A 251 -11.70 -3.53 3.18
C VAL A 251 -11.30 -3.88 4.61
N LYS A 252 -10.77 -2.90 5.35
CA LYS A 252 -10.29 -3.08 6.73
C LYS A 252 -10.31 -1.75 7.47
N TRP A 253 -10.71 -1.72 8.74
CA TRP A 253 -10.83 -0.48 9.53
C TRP A 253 -9.52 0.29 9.74
N SER A 254 -8.36 -0.31 9.51
CA SER A 254 -7.09 0.43 9.42
C SER A 254 -7.10 1.49 8.31
N GLY A 255 -8.02 1.42 7.34
CA GLY A 255 -8.29 2.49 6.39
C GLY A 255 -8.83 3.79 7.02
N LEU A 256 -9.44 3.74 8.21
CA LEU A 256 -9.87 4.94 8.94
C LEU A 256 -8.67 5.82 9.33
N TYR A 257 -7.55 5.21 9.71
CA TYR A 257 -6.32 5.95 10.02
C TYR A 257 -5.79 6.70 8.78
N VAL A 258 -5.92 6.08 7.59
CA VAL A 258 -5.57 6.72 6.31
C VAL A 258 -6.50 7.90 6.02
N LEU A 259 -7.82 7.74 6.17
CA LEU A 259 -8.80 8.81 5.98
C LEU A 259 -8.52 10.00 6.90
N ALA A 260 -8.28 9.73 8.20
CA ALA A 260 -7.97 10.76 9.19
C ALA A 260 -6.67 11.49 8.85
N ALA A 261 -5.60 10.75 8.52
CA ALA A 261 -4.30 11.34 8.18
C ALA A 261 -4.38 12.20 6.91
N ILE A 262 -5.14 11.79 5.89
CA ILE A 262 -5.40 12.59 4.69
C ILE A 262 -6.17 13.86 5.03
N GLY A 263 -7.22 13.76 5.86
CA GLY A 263 -8.01 14.91 6.30
C GLY A 263 -7.12 15.96 6.97
N ILE A 264 -6.29 15.53 7.93
CA ILE A 264 -5.31 16.41 8.61
C ILE A 264 -4.32 17.00 7.60
N TYR A 265 -3.73 16.17 6.74
CA TYR A 265 -2.77 16.62 5.73
C TYR A 265 -3.37 17.68 4.80
N VAL A 266 -4.61 17.51 4.33
CA VAL A 266 -5.29 18.46 3.45
C VAL A 266 -5.49 19.81 4.14
N VAL A 267 -5.95 19.82 5.40
CA VAL A 267 -6.16 21.06 6.17
C VAL A 267 -4.84 21.78 6.42
N VAL A 268 -3.79 21.07 6.87
CA VAL A 268 -2.46 21.66 7.11
C VAL A 268 -1.84 22.17 5.80
N SER A 269 -1.94 21.38 4.74
CA SER A 269 -1.46 21.75 3.39
C SER A 269 -2.13 23.02 2.88
N ASP A 270 -3.44 23.17 3.10
CA ASP A 270 -4.20 24.36 2.72
C ASP A 270 -3.82 25.58 3.56
N ALA A 271 -3.69 25.42 4.88
CA ALA A 271 -3.24 26.49 5.78
C ALA A 271 -1.88 27.05 5.36
N LEU A 272 -0.91 26.17 5.08
CA LEU A 272 0.42 26.57 4.61
C LEU A 272 0.37 27.22 3.22
N ALA A 273 -0.55 26.81 2.35
CA ALA A 273 -0.72 27.42 1.04
C ALA A 273 -1.29 28.85 1.15
N ARG A 274 -2.31 29.05 1.98
CA ARG A 274 -2.91 30.36 2.26
C ARG A 274 -1.91 31.31 2.90
N ARG A 275 -1.10 30.83 3.85
CA ARG A 275 0.01 31.60 4.43
C ARG A 275 0.97 32.11 3.36
N ARG A 276 1.37 31.25 2.41
CA ARG A 276 2.26 31.62 1.30
C ARG A 276 1.62 32.59 0.31
N ALA A 277 0.30 32.54 0.17
CA ALA A 277 -0.46 33.45 -0.67
C ALA A 277 -0.79 34.79 0.02
N GLY A 278 -0.29 35.03 1.24
CA GLY A 278 -0.46 36.29 1.97
C GLY A 278 -1.83 36.46 2.64
N VAL A 279 -2.66 35.42 2.75
CA VAL A 279 -3.96 35.51 3.42
C VAL A 279 -3.75 35.86 4.90
N GLY A 280 -4.39 36.91 5.39
CA GLY A 280 -4.22 37.41 6.76
C GLY A 280 -4.61 36.38 7.83
N PHE A 281 -5.86 35.91 7.78
CA PHE A 281 -6.41 34.92 8.71
C PHE A 281 -6.18 33.47 8.26
N TRP A 282 -5.00 33.18 7.69
CA TRP A 282 -4.73 31.89 7.02
C TRP A 282 -5.02 30.62 7.85
N PRO A 283 -4.78 30.52 9.19
CA PRO A 283 -5.04 29.28 9.92
C PRO A 283 -6.53 29.05 10.11
N THR A 284 -7.27 30.08 10.52
CA THR A 284 -8.71 30.00 10.77
C THR A 284 -9.50 29.87 9.48
N ASP A 285 -9.06 30.53 8.41
CA ASP A 285 -9.62 30.39 7.06
C ASP A 285 -9.45 28.97 6.51
N ALA A 286 -8.27 28.37 6.68
CA ALA A 286 -8.03 26.99 6.29
C ALA A 286 -8.80 25.98 7.13
N ALA A 287 -8.87 26.15 8.46
CA ALA A 287 -9.51 25.19 9.35
C ALA A 287 -11.04 25.25 9.30
N PHE A 288 -11.62 26.44 9.41
CA PHE A 288 -13.06 26.60 9.64
C PHE A 288 -13.85 27.05 8.41
N ARG A 289 -13.19 27.41 7.30
CA ARG A 289 -13.88 27.72 6.04
C ARG A 289 -13.56 26.70 4.97
N GLN A 290 -12.31 26.62 4.54
CA GLN A 290 -11.91 25.61 3.56
C GLN A 290 -11.92 24.21 4.14
N GLY A 291 -11.61 24.04 5.42
CA GLY A 291 -11.59 22.76 6.10
C GLY A 291 -12.96 22.12 6.14
N ILE A 292 -14.03 22.88 6.41
CA ILE A 292 -15.42 22.40 6.34
C ILE A 292 -15.75 21.93 4.92
N ALA A 293 -15.44 22.74 3.90
CA ALA A 293 -15.66 22.32 2.51
C ALA A 293 -14.87 21.06 2.16
N SER A 294 -13.62 20.97 2.59
CA SER A 294 -12.75 19.82 2.33
C SER A 294 -13.23 18.56 3.07
N PHE A 295 -13.75 18.71 4.30
CA PHE A 295 -14.39 17.65 5.06
C PHE A 295 -15.61 17.10 4.32
N LEU A 296 -16.52 17.98 3.87
CA LEU A 296 -17.74 17.59 3.16
C LEU A 296 -17.46 16.92 1.81
N LEU A 297 -16.34 17.25 1.17
CA LEU A 297 -15.90 16.61 -0.08
C LEU A 297 -15.17 15.28 0.14
N LEU A 298 -14.70 14.99 1.36
CA LEU A 298 -13.87 13.82 1.67
C LEU A 298 -14.63 12.77 2.48
N VAL A 299 -15.14 13.16 3.66
CA VAL A 299 -15.63 12.22 4.69
C VAL A 299 -17.02 11.66 4.36
N PRO A 300 -18.03 12.47 3.96
CA PRO A 300 -19.31 11.92 3.53
C PRO A 300 -19.18 10.95 2.35
N ILE A 301 -18.28 11.25 1.41
CA ILE A 301 -18.02 10.37 0.27
C ILE A 301 -17.40 9.04 0.73
N ALA A 302 -16.45 9.09 1.67
CA ALA A 302 -15.88 7.88 2.26
C ALA A 302 -16.94 7.04 2.99
N LEU A 303 -17.85 7.69 3.73
CA LEU A 303 -18.96 7.03 4.41
C LEU A 303 -19.93 6.37 3.43
N VAL A 304 -20.28 7.04 2.33
CA VAL A 304 -21.15 6.47 1.29
C VAL A 304 -20.51 5.22 0.69
N VAL A 305 -19.24 5.26 0.31
CA VAL A 305 -18.54 4.07 -0.22
C VAL A 305 -18.46 2.95 0.82
N TYR A 306 -18.22 3.30 2.08
CA TYR A 306 -18.19 2.34 3.17
C TYR A 306 -19.54 1.62 3.33
N VAL A 307 -20.63 2.37 3.49
CA VAL A 307 -21.99 1.83 3.65
C VAL A 307 -22.43 1.07 2.39
N ALA A 308 -22.08 1.55 1.20
CA ALA A 308 -22.38 0.86 -0.05
C ALA A 308 -21.74 -0.54 -0.12
N SER A 309 -20.59 -0.78 0.51
CA SER A 309 -20.01 -2.12 0.58
C SER A 309 -20.87 -3.11 1.38
N TRP A 310 -21.68 -2.62 2.32
CA TRP A 310 -22.63 -3.40 3.12
C TRP A 310 -23.97 -3.64 2.41
N ILE A 311 -24.12 -3.23 1.14
CA ILE A 311 -25.41 -3.34 0.45
C ILE A 311 -25.95 -4.76 0.44
N GLY A 312 -25.11 -5.78 0.24
CA GLY A 312 -25.53 -7.18 0.28
C GLY A 312 -26.22 -7.53 1.59
N TRP A 313 -25.55 -7.30 2.73
CA TRP A 313 -26.12 -7.52 4.06
C TRP A 313 -27.38 -6.68 4.33
N LEU A 314 -27.43 -5.44 3.83
CA LEU A 314 -28.57 -4.53 4.01
C LEU A 314 -29.83 -4.98 3.27
N VAL A 315 -29.68 -5.52 2.05
CA VAL A 315 -30.82 -5.94 1.20
C VAL A 315 -31.24 -7.39 1.42
N THR A 316 -30.50 -8.14 2.23
CA THR A 316 -30.79 -9.54 2.61
C THR A 316 -31.21 -9.65 4.08
N ASP A 317 -31.76 -10.79 4.47
CA ASP A 317 -32.39 -10.98 5.80
C ASP A 317 -31.60 -11.88 6.76
N ASP A 318 -30.88 -12.91 6.28
CA ASP A 318 -30.26 -13.90 7.19
C ASP A 318 -28.79 -13.59 7.57
N GLY A 319 -28.31 -12.37 7.28
CA GLY A 319 -26.98 -11.93 7.69
C GLY A 319 -26.80 -11.95 9.20
N TYR A 320 -25.57 -12.18 9.69
CA TYR A 320 -25.30 -12.17 11.12
C TYR A 320 -25.77 -10.85 11.75
N GLY A 321 -26.51 -10.94 12.86
CA GLY A 321 -27.00 -9.78 13.59
C GLY A 321 -28.00 -8.89 12.84
N ARG A 322 -28.62 -9.37 11.75
CA ARG A 322 -29.52 -8.57 10.90
C ARG A 322 -30.81 -8.10 11.59
N HIS A 323 -31.18 -8.77 12.68
CA HIS A 323 -32.35 -8.49 13.54
C HIS A 323 -31.97 -8.42 15.03
N ALA A 324 -30.69 -8.16 15.35
CA ALA A 324 -30.17 -8.18 16.72
C ALA A 324 -30.86 -7.20 17.69
N VAL A 325 -31.42 -6.09 17.18
CA VAL A 325 -32.07 -5.06 18.01
C VAL A 325 -33.54 -4.82 17.65
N ASP A 326 -34.16 -5.70 16.87
CA ASP A 326 -35.55 -5.52 16.41
C ASP A 326 -36.54 -5.55 17.58
N ASP A 327 -36.30 -6.39 18.59
CA ASP A 327 -37.12 -6.49 19.81
C ASP A 327 -36.82 -5.36 20.82
N SER A 328 -35.78 -4.54 20.59
CA SER A 328 -35.37 -3.45 21.49
C SER A 328 -34.74 -2.30 20.69
N PRO A 329 -35.52 -1.64 19.80
CA PRO A 329 -34.98 -0.61 18.93
C PRO A 329 -34.61 0.66 19.70
N ALA A 330 -33.77 1.48 19.07
CA ALA A 330 -33.33 2.76 19.62
C ALA A 330 -34.53 3.67 19.93
N THR A 331 -34.51 4.26 21.12
CA THR A 331 -35.55 5.20 21.59
C THR A 331 -35.01 6.64 21.62
N GLY A 332 -35.88 7.61 21.90
CA GLY A 332 -35.50 9.02 22.01
C GLY A 332 -35.00 9.59 20.68
N PHE A 333 -33.89 10.35 20.71
CA PHE A 333 -33.35 11.05 19.54
C PHE A 333 -33.00 10.13 18.37
N TRP A 334 -32.70 8.85 18.60
CA TRP A 334 -32.25 7.93 17.56
C TRP A 334 -33.39 7.07 16.96
N SER A 335 -34.62 7.22 17.45
CA SER A 335 -35.79 6.45 16.99
C SER A 335 -36.16 6.64 15.52
N TRP A 336 -35.70 7.73 14.88
CA TRP A 336 -35.93 7.98 13.46
C TRP A 336 -35.01 7.17 12.53
N VAL A 337 -33.93 6.58 13.06
CA VAL A 337 -32.98 5.80 12.26
C VAL A 337 -33.64 4.47 11.84
N PRO A 338 -33.66 4.09 10.55
CA PRO A 338 -34.24 2.83 10.12
C PRO A 338 -33.63 1.60 10.81
N LEU A 339 -34.46 0.60 11.16
CA LEU A 339 -34.03 -0.64 11.83
C LEU A 339 -32.81 -1.32 11.20
N PRO A 340 -32.68 -1.48 9.85
CA PRO A 340 -31.49 -2.09 9.27
C PRO A 340 -30.19 -1.33 9.60
N LEU A 341 -30.25 0.00 9.72
CA LEU A 341 -29.08 0.81 10.07
C LEU A 341 -28.77 0.75 11.57
N GLN A 342 -29.79 0.58 12.43
CA GLN A 342 -29.58 0.31 13.86
C GLN A 342 -28.93 -1.06 14.08
N ASN A 343 -29.39 -2.10 13.37
CA ASN A 343 -28.77 -3.42 13.39
C ASN A 343 -27.35 -3.40 12.82
N LEU A 344 -27.11 -2.61 11.75
CA LEU A 344 -25.76 -2.42 11.24
C LEU A 344 -24.86 -1.76 12.30
N TRP A 345 -25.37 -0.78 13.05
CA TRP A 345 -24.64 -0.19 14.17
C TRP A 345 -24.30 -1.22 15.25
N ALA A 346 -25.27 -2.05 15.67
CA ALA A 346 -25.04 -3.13 16.63
C ALA A 346 -23.98 -4.14 16.13
N TYR A 347 -23.97 -4.45 14.83
CA TYR A 347 -22.91 -5.24 14.20
C TYR A 347 -21.53 -4.55 14.37
N HIS A 348 -21.45 -3.24 14.14
CA HIS A 348 -20.22 -2.48 14.29
C HIS A 348 -19.74 -2.44 15.75
N GLU A 349 -20.64 -2.38 16.73
CA GLU A 349 -20.29 -2.51 18.14
C GLU A 349 -19.67 -3.88 18.44
N ALA A 350 -20.23 -4.97 17.90
CA ALA A 350 -19.65 -6.30 18.02
C ALA A 350 -18.26 -6.41 17.35
N MET A 351 -18.10 -5.84 16.15
CA MET A 351 -16.80 -5.75 15.47
C MET A 351 -15.78 -4.97 16.30
N TYR A 352 -16.19 -3.84 16.89
CA TYR A 352 -15.32 -3.04 17.73
C TYR A 352 -14.89 -3.80 19.00
N GLY A 353 -15.84 -4.45 19.67
CA GLY A 353 -15.59 -5.34 20.80
C GLY A 353 -14.57 -6.43 20.48
N PHE A 354 -14.68 -7.08 19.32
CA PHE A 354 -13.69 -8.03 18.86
C PHE A 354 -12.31 -7.41 18.68
N HIS A 355 -12.20 -6.26 18.00
CA HIS A 355 -10.91 -5.65 17.68
C HIS A 355 -10.14 -5.16 18.91
N VAL A 356 -10.84 -4.67 19.94
CA VAL A 356 -10.22 -4.25 21.21
C VAL A 356 -9.93 -5.43 22.14
N GLY A 357 -10.67 -6.54 21.99
CA GLY A 357 -10.51 -7.75 22.80
C GLY A 357 -9.54 -8.81 22.23
N LEU A 358 -9.03 -8.64 21.00
CA LEU A 358 -8.22 -9.66 20.34
C LEU A 358 -6.78 -9.76 20.91
N THR A 359 -6.60 -10.64 21.88
CA THR A 359 -5.30 -10.93 22.53
C THR A 359 -4.92 -12.42 22.51
N SER A 360 -5.64 -13.23 21.73
CA SER A 360 -5.42 -14.67 21.63
C SER A 360 -3.99 -15.02 21.17
N PRO A 361 -3.26 -15.92 21.85
CA PRO A 361 -1.88 -16.23 21.51
C PRO A 361 -1.78 -16.93 20.14
N HIS A 362 -0.74 -16.58 19.37
CA HIS A 362 -0.41 -17.21 18.08
C HIS A 362 1.11 -17.26 17.89
N GLY A 363 1.66 -18.39 17.42
CA GLY A 363 3.12 -18.63 17.33
C GLY A 363 3.88 -17.72 16.36
N TYR A 364 3.17 -17.12 15.40
CA TYR A 364 3.70 -16.12 14.46
C TYR A 364 3.28 -14.68 14.77
N ARG A 365 2.67 -14.41 15.94
CA ARG A 365 2.35 -13.02 16.32
C ARG A 365 3.62 -12.17 16.36
N SER A 366 3.54 -10.94 15.87
CA SER A 366 4.65 -9.98 15.87
C SER A 366 4.15 -8.59 16.22
N ALA A 367 4.58 -8.09 17.37
CA ALA A 367 4.24 -6.75 17.84
C ALA A 367 4.84 -5.67 16.91
N ALA A 368 4.15 -4.54 16.77
CA ALA A 368 4.49 -3.54 15.75
C ALA A 368 5.90 -2.96 15.85
N TRP A 369 6.43 -2.81 17.06
CA TRP A 369 7.80 -2.33 17.29
C TRP A 369 8.87 -3.27 16.72
N GLN A 370 8.54 -4.55 16.49
CA GLN A 370 9.44 -5.55 15.92
C GLN A 370 9.60 -5.42 14.40
N TRP A 371 8.63 -4.79 13.73
CA TRP A 371 8.53 -4.78 12.28
C TRP A 371 9.71 -4.11 11.56
N PRO A 372 10.24 -2.96 12.04
CA PRO A 372 11.42 -2.34 11.42
C PRO A 372 12.66 -3.25 11.41
N PHE A 373 12.72 -4.20 12.33
CA PHE A 373 13.87 -5.09 12.52
C PHE A 373 13.70 -6.46 11.85
N LEU A 374 12.52 -6.76 11.28
CA LEU A 374 12.19 -8.08 10.74
C LEU A 374 12.40 -9.22 11.75
N ILE A 375 12.01 -9.04 13.01
CA ILE A 375 12.26 -10.07 14.03
C ILE A 375 11.43 -11.33 13.76
N ARG A 376 10.14 -11.20 13.43
CA ARG A 376 9.22 -12.33 13.30
C ARG A 376 8.32 -12.21 12.06
N PRO A 377 8.85 -12.44 10.84
CA PRO A 377 8.01 -12.58 9.66
C PRO A 377 7.10 -13.82 9.75
N THR A 378 5.96 -13.76 9.07
CA THR A 378 4.86 -14.72 9.26
C THR A 378 4.96 -15.86 8.26
N SER A 379 5.01 -17.10 8.75
CA SER A 379 4.82 -18.27 7.89
C SER A 379 3.35 -18.52 7.66
N MET A 380 3.00 -18.70 6.39
CA MET A 380 1.63 -18.79 5.91
C MET A 380 1.29 -20.21 5.41
N TYR A 381 2.29 -20.91 4.87
CA TYR A 381 2.16 -22.30 4.42
C TYR A 381 3.51 -23.00 4.56
N TYR A 382 3.51 -24.23 5.07
CA TYR A 382 4.70 -25.07 5.13
C TYR A 382 4.31 -26.53 4.88
N HIS A 383 5.01 -27.16 3.93
CA HIS A 383 4.91 -28.58 3.64
C HIS A 383 6.31 -29.14 3.39
N GLN A 384 6.55 -30.36 3.85
CA GLN A 384 7.84 -31.02 3.68
C GLN A 384 7.66 -32.46 3.20
N ASP A 385 8.26 -32.76 2.06
CA ASP A 385 8.34 -34.08 1.46
C ASP A 385 9.63 -34.80 1.88
N LYS A 386 9.53 -36.10 2.18
CA LYS A 386 10.71 -36.94 2.44
C LYS A 386 11.39 -37.37 1.14
N LEU A 387 12.62 -37.86 1.23
CA LEU A 387 13.34 -38.47 0.10
C LEU A 387 12.45 -39.53 -0.58
N GLY A 388 12.32 -39.43 -1.91
CA GLY A 388 11.52 -40.33 -2.73
C GLY A 388 10.03 -40.00 -2.80
N GLN A 389 9.53 -39.00 -2.04
CA GLN A 389 8.14 -38.54 -2.12
C GLN A 389 8.00 -37.38 -3.12
N LEU A 390 6.98 -37.44 -3.98
CA LEU A 390 6.63 -36.36 -4.93
C LEU A 390 7.82 -35.81 -5.74
N GLY A 391 8.78 -36.66 -6.09
CA GLY A 391 9.99 -36.25 -6.85
C GLY A 391 11.08 -35.57 -6.01
N CYS A 392 11.02 -35.64 -4.68
CA CYS A 392 12.09 -35.14 -3.83
C CYS A 392 13.33 -36.06 -3.86
N GLU A 393 14.45 -35.52 -4.33
CA GLU A 393 15.71 -36.27 -4.50
C GLU A 393 16.75 -36.02 -3.39
N THR A 394 16.42 -35.22 -2.37
CA THR A 394 17.37 -34.81 -1.33
C THR A 394 17.19 -35.56 -0.02
N ALA A 395 18.31 -36.01 0.58
CA ALA A 395 18.30 -36.80 1.80
C ALA A 395 17.62 -36.09 3.00
N ASN A 396 17.78 -34.77 3.10
CA ASN A 396 17.15 -33.94 4.15
C ASN A 396 15.69 -33.56 3.84
N GLY A 397 15.12 -34.08 2.74
CA GLY A 397 13.78 -33.76 2.26
C GLY A 397 13.72 -32.44 1.48
N CYS A 398 12.52 -32.14 0.98
CA CYS A 398 12.21 -30.97 0.17
C CYS A 398 11.09 -30.18 0.83
N VAL A 399 11.16 -28.86 0.80
CA VAL A 399 10.22 -27.96 1.46
C VAL A 399 9.49 -27.12 0.42
N GLN A 400 8.19 -26.98 0.62
CA GLN A 400 7.37 -25.94 0.01
C GLN A 400 6.92 -25.00 1.12
N ASN A 401 7.23 -23.72 0.98
CA ASN A 401 6.91 -22.71 1.98
C ASN A 401 6.22 -21.52 1.31
N VAL A 402 5.41 -20.78 2.06
CA VAL A 402 4.98 -19.42 1.72
C VAL A 402 5.16 -18.57 2.97
N TYR A 403 6.03 -17.59 2.86
CA TYR A 403 6.51 -16.80 3.99
C TYR A 403 6.41 -15.32 3.64
N SER A 404 5.77 -14.49 4.49
CA SER A 404 5.51 -13.08 4.21
C SER A 404 6.76 -12.20 4.40
N MET A 405 7.84 -12.55 3.71
CA MET A 405 9.16 -11.99 3.91
C MET A 405 9.48 -10.93 2.87
N PRO A 406 9.70 -9.68 3.28
CA PRO A 406 10.22 -8.67 2.37
C PRO A 406 11.66 -9.00 1.97
N ASN A 407 12.13 -8.39 0.88
CA ASN A 407 13.56 -8.44 0.56
C ASN A 407 14.33 -7.71 1.69
N PRO A 408 15.20 -8.38 2.47
CA PRO A 408 15.81 -7.77 3.66
C PRO A 408 16.59 -6.49 3.35
N LEU A 409 17.24 -6.45 2.19
CA LEU A 409 18.00 -5.29 1.74
C LEU A 409 17.09 -4.11 1.40
N ILE A 410 15.97 -4.36 0.70
CA ILE A 410 14.94 -3.33 0.48
C ILE A 410 14.39 -2.84 1.81
N TRP A 411 14.10 -3.77 2.72
CA TRP A 411 13.44 -3.47 3.99
C TRP A 411 14.27 -2.57 4.89
N TRP A 412 15.49 -3.00 5.25
CA TRP A 412 16.33 -2.23 6.16
C TRP A 412 16.81 -0.92 5.53
N ALA A 413 17.12 -0.91 4.23
CA ALA A 413 17.40 0.34 3.53
C ALA A 413 16.18 1.26 3.49
N GLY A 414 14.97 0.70 3.38
CA GLY A 414 13.71 1.41 3.44
C GLY A 414 13.45 2.07 4.79
N ILE A 415 13.65 1.34 5.89
CA ILE A 415 13.56 1.89 7.26
C ILE A 415 14.59 3.00 7.47
N ALA A 416 15.85 2.78 7.08
CA ALA A 416 16.88 3.81 7.12
C ALA A 416 16.51 5.03 6.26
N ALA A 417 15.87 4.81 5.11
CA ALA A 417 15.41 5.87 4.23
C ALA A 417 14.24 6.66 4.83
N ILE A 418 13.36 6.05 5.63
CA ILE A 418 12.32 6.76 6.39
C ILE A 418 12.97 7.71 7.39
N VAL A 419 13.93 7.24 8.19
CA VAL A 419 14.68 8.07 9.15
C VAL A 419 15.38 9.23 8.42
N TYR A 420 16.04 8.93 7.30
CA TYR A 420 16.63 9.94 6.43
C TYR A 420 15.60 10.97 5.96
N LEU A 421 14.41 10.54 5.52
CA LEU A 421 13.38 11.44 5.02
C LEU A 421 12.81 12.33 6.13
N VAL A 422 12.70 11.82 7.37
CA VAL A 422 12.36 12.62 8.56
C VAL A 422 13.40 13.70 8.79
N ILE A 423 14.70 13.35 8.81
CA ILE A 423 15.79 14.32 8.96
C ILE A 423 15.74 15.36 7.85
N ARG A 424 15.57 14.93 6.59
CA ARG A 424 15.46 15.82 5.43
C ARG A 424 14.24 16.73 5.50
N PHE A 425 13.12 16.25 6.01
CA PHE A 425 11.92 17.05 6.19
C PHE A 425 12.11 18.13 7.26
N ILE A 426 12.77 17.80 8.38
CA ILE A 426 13.08 18.77 9.44
C ILE A 426 14.04 19.85 8.93
N VAL A 427 15.12 19.45 8.25
CA VAL A 427 16.15 20.40 7.76
C VAL A 427 15.65 21.23 6.58
N LYS A 428 14.92 20.61 5.65
CA LYS A 428 14.39 21.27 4.44
C LYS A 428 12.96 20.78 4.17
N PRO A 429 11.95 21.40 4.79
CA PRO A 429 10.56 21.00 4.63
C PRO A 429 10.12 20.99 3.15
N ASP A 430 9.83 19.81 2.63
CA ASP A 430 9.25 19.58 1.30
C ASP A 430 7.94 18.79 1.46
N TRP A 431 6.89 19.23 0.76
CA TRP A 431 5.58 18.58 0.78
C TRP A 431 5.65 17.13 0.28
N ARG A 432 6.62 16.83 -0.58
CA ARG A 432 6.87 15.47 -1.09
C ARG A 432 7.32 14.52 0.00
N TYR A 433 8.13 15.01 0.94
CA TYR A 433 8.53 14.24 2.12
C TYR A 433 7.37 14.14 3.10
N ALA A 434 6.68 15.26 3.34
CA ALA A 434 5.53 15.30 4.23
C ALA A 434 4.48 14.23 3.83
N ILE A 435 4.07 14.17 2.57
CA ILE A 435 3.03 13.22 2.14
C ILE A 435 3.47 11.75 2.24
N VAL A 436 4.75 11.45 1.98
CA VAL A 436 5.30 10.10 2.15
C VAL A 436 5.34 9.72 3.62
N LEU A 437 5.81 10.62 4.48
CA LEU A 437 5.86 10.41 5.93
C LEU A 437 4.46 10.31 6.54
N THR A 438 3.48 11.09 6.05
CA THR A 438 2.07 10.96 6.45
C THR A 438 1.53 9.57 6.11
N GLY A 439 1.78 9.07 4.90
CA GLY A 439 1.33 7.72 4.51
C GLY A 439 1.97 6.61 5.34
N PHE A 440 3.29 6.70 5.59
CA PHE A 440 3.99 5.78 6.47
C PHE A 440 3.44 5.84 7.90
N ALA A 441 3.28 7.05 8.46
CA ALA A 441 2.77 7.21 9.82
C ALA A 441 1.34 6.69 9.96
N ALA A 442 0.46 6.99 9.00
CA ALA A 442 -0.94 6.55 9.01
C ALA A 442 -1.10 5.03 8.99
N THR A 443 -0.14 4.32 8.38
CA THR A 443 -0.18 2.86 8.20
C THR A 443 0.64 2.10 9.23
N TYR A 444 1.52 2.77 9.97
CA TYR A 444 2.41 2.15 10.96
C TYR A 444 2.13 2.59 12.41
N VAL A 445 2.07 3.90 12.69
CA VAL A 445 2.05 4.45 14.06
C VAL A 445 0.85 3.95 14.89
N PRO A 446 -0.38 3.83 14.35
CA PRO A 446 -1.50 3.31 15.12
C PRO A 446 -1.22 1.93 15.73
N TRP A 447 -0.47 1.07 15.04
CA TRP A 447 -0.15 -0.28 15.54
C TRP A 447 0.80 -0.27 16.74
N LEU A 448 1.61 0.79 16.91
CA LEU A 448 2.47 0.95 18.09
C LEU A 448 1.65 1.17 19.37
N LEU A 449 0.39 1.61 19.24
CA LEU A 449 -0.51 1.84 20.37
C LEU A 449 -1.17 0.55 20.88
N TYR A 450 -0.99 -0.58 20.20
CA TYR A 450 -1.61 -1.86 20.52
C TYR A 450 -0.59 -3.02 20.60
N PRO A 451 0.40 -2.95 21.51
CA PRO A 451 1.46 -3.97 21.59
C PRO A 451 0.96 -5.37 21.99
N GLU A 452 -0.13 -5.44 22.77
CA GLU A 452 -0.71 -6.69 23.26
C GLU A 452 -1.65 -7.38 22.27
N ARG A 453 -2.08 -6.65 21.23
CA ARG A 453 -3.02 -7.17 20.24
C ARG A 453 -2.33 -8.26 19.41
N THR A 454 -3.05 -9.32 19.07
CA THR A 454 -2.55 -10.33 18.13
C THR A 454 -2.50 -9.73 16.73
N ILE A 455 -1.29 -9.33 16.31
CA ILE A 455 -0.97 -8.73 15.01
C ILE A 455 0.25 -9.43 14.39
N PHE A 456 0.44 -9.24 13.10
CA PHE A 456 1.39 -10.00 12.29
C PHE A 456 2.25 -9.09 11.41
N GLN A 457 3.46 -9.54 11.06
CA GLN A 457 4.38 -8.79 10.22
C GLN A 457 3.78 -8.45 8.84
N PHE A 458 2.94 -9.31 8.28
CA PHE A 458 2.40 -9.09 6.94
C PHE A 458 1.50 -7.85 6.82
N TYR A 459 1.00 -7.30 7.94
CA TYR A 459 0.24 -6.03 7.97
C TYR A 459 1.04 -4.87 7.38
N THR A 460 2.36 -5.00 7.38
CA THR A 460 3.27 -3.99 6.90
C THR A 460 3.25 -3.80 5.38
N ILE A 461 2.54 -4.63 4.61
CA ILE A 461 2.28 -4.37 3.20
C ILE A 461 1.64 -2.99 2.99
N ALA A 462 0.83 -2.51 3.95
CA ALA A 462 0.21 -1.18 3.91
C ALA A 462 1.23 -0.02 3.97
N MET A 463 2.35 -0.20 4.70
CA MET A 463 3.38 0.84 4.83
C MET A 463 4.47 0.75 3.75
N LEU A 464 4.62 -0.42 3.13
CA LEU A 464 5.67 -0.71 2.15
C LEU A 464 5.75 0.31 1.00
N PRO A 465 4.65 0.72 0.32
CA PRO A 465 4.73 1.70 -0.77
C PRO A 465 5.38 3.03 -0.34
N PHE A 466 5.05 3.53 0.85
CA PHE A 466 5.61 4.78 1.37
C PHE A 466 7.08 4.63 1.76
N MET A 467 7.45 3.48 2.33
CA MET A 467 8.83 3.12 2.59
C MET A 467 9.67 3.07 1.30
N LEU A 468 9.12 2.51 0.22
CA LEU A 468 9.78 2.46 -1.10
C LEU A 468 9.93 3.85 -1.75
N LEU A 469 8.96 4.74 -1.55
CA LEU A 469 9.10 6.14 -1.98
C LEU A 469 10.22 6.85 -1.22
N ALA A 470 10.33 6.62 0.09
CA ALA A 470 11.43 7.15 0.90
C ALA A 470 12.78 6.61 0.42
N LEU A 471 12.87 5.30 0.17
CA LEU A 471 14.08 4.67 -0.40
C LEU A 471 14.43 5.25 -1.77
N ALA A 472 13.46 5.47 -2.64
CA ALA A 472 13.70 6.10 -3.94
C ALA A 472 14.23 7.55 -3.80
N PHE A 473 13.81 8.31 -2.78
CA PHE A 473 14.38 9.62 -2.49
C PHE A 473 15.84 9.52 -2.02
N ALA A 474 16.13 8.60 -1.10
CA ALA A 474 17.49 8.35 -0.63
C ALA A 474 18.42 7.94 -1.78
N LEU A 475 18.01 6.97 -2.60
CA LEU A 475 18.78 6.50 -3.76
C LEU A 475 19.00 7.62 -4.80
N ARG A 476 17.99 8.46 -5.04
CA ARG A 476 18.13 9.62 -5.93
C ARG A 476 19.20 10.60 -5.44
N ASP A 477 19.28 10.83 -4.13
CA ASP A 477 20.26 11.74 -3.54
C ASP A 477 21.65 11.10 -3.50
N ILE A 478 21.75 9.80 -3.20
CA ILE A 478 23.00 9.03 -3.29
C ILE A 478 23.56 9.07 -4.72
N ALA A 479 22.71 8.93 -5.74
CA ALA A 479 23.08 9.05 -7.15
C ALA A 479 23.61 10.45 -7.55
N GLY A 480 23.56 11.42 -6.64
CA GLY A 480 24.14 12.75 -6.82
C GLY A 480 23.27 13.68 -7.64
N SER A 481 21.93 13.55 -7.60
CA SER A 481 21.03 14.33 -8.46
C SER A 481 21.13 15.86 -8.30
N GLY A 482 21.69 16.34 -7.19
CA GLY A 482 21.97 17.76 -6.94
C GLY A 482 23.45 18.15 -6.93
N SER A 483 24.38 17.23 -7.25
CA SER A 483 25.83 17.52 -7.23
C SER A 483 26.31 18.05 -8.59
N THR A 484 27.16 19.09 -8.57
CA THR A 484 27.84 19.62 -9.77
C THR A 484 29.11 18.85 -10.11
N ASP A 485 29.64 18.07 -9.17
CA ASP A 485 30.82 17.23 -9.35
C ASP A 485 30.49 15.95 -10.16
N PRO A 486 31.07 15.79 -11.36
CA PRO A 486 30.83 14.61 -12.20
C PRO A 486 31.29 13.30 -11.59
N ASP A 487 32.35 13.28 -10.79
CA ASP A 487 32.90 12.04 -10.23
C ASP A 487 32.09 11.57 -9.02
N ARG A 488 31.66 12.50 -8.16
CA ARG A 488 30.67 12.20 -7.12
C ARG A 488 29.37 11.64 -7.68
N ARG A 489 28.89 12.18 -8.80
CA ARG A 489 27.70 11.66 -9.50
C ARG A 489 27.89 10.26 -10.05
N LYS A 490 28.99 10.01 -10.76
CA LYS A 490 29.30 8.67 -11.29
C LYS A 490 29.42 7.65 -10.18
N SER A 491 30.15 7.97 -9.12
CA SER A 491 30.32 7.10 -7.96
C SER A 491 28.96 6.77 -7.33
N GLY A 492 28.16 7.81 -7.06
CA GLY A 492 26.80 7.64 -6.55
C GLY A 492 25.89 6.77 -7.43
N GLN A 493 25.93 6.99 -8.74
CA GLN A 493 25.17 6.18 -9.70
C GLN A 493 25.63 4.72 -9.71
N ARG A 494 26.93 4.45 -9.63
CA ARG A 494 27.46 3.08 -9.50
C ARG A 494 26.98 2.40 -8.22
N VAL A 495 27.04 3.10 -7.09
CA VAL A 495 26.54 2.58 -5.80
C VAL A 495 25.07 2.19 -5.91
N VAL A 496 24.23 3.05 -6.49
CA VAL A 496 22.80 2.74 -6.68
C VAL A 496 22.60 1.55 -7.62
N LEU A 497 23.35 1.46 -8.73
CA LEU A 497 23.25 0.31 -9.64
C LEU A 497 23.66 -1.00 -8.97
N VAL A 498 24.74 -0.99 -8.19
CA VAL A 498 25.18 -2.16 -7.41
C VAL A 498 24.11 -2.55 -6.39
N PHE A 499 23.57 -1.59 -5.64
CA PHE A 499 22.48 -1.83 -4.69
C PHE A 499 21.28 -2.50 -5.37
N LEU A 500 20.81 -1.96 -6.51
CA LEU A 500 19.68 -2.52 -7.23
C LEU A 500 19.99 -3.92 -7.80
N ALA A 501 21.23 -4.18 -8.23
CA ALA A 501 21.63 -5.52 -8.66
C ALA A 501 21.56 -6.53 -7.51
N PHE A 502 22.07 -6.19 -6.33
CA PHE A 502 21.95 -7.05 -5.14
C PHE A 502 20.50 -7.26 -4.72
N VAL A 503 19.66 -6.24 -4.81
CA VAL A 503 18.21 -6.39 -4.59
C VAL A 503 17.64 -7.47 -5.51
N LEU A 504 17.94 -7.42 -6.81
CA LEU A 504 17.44 -8.42 -7.77
C LEU A 504 17.96 -9.84 -7.47
N VAL A 505 19.23 -9.97 -7.07
CA VAL A 505 19.81 -11.26 -6.68
C VAL A 505 19.11 -11.84 -5.45
N LEU A 506 18.87 -11.03 -4.42
CA LEU A 506 18.16 -11.48 -3.21
C LEU A 506 16.70 -11.81 -3.54
N SER A 507 16.03 -11.03 -4.38
CA SER A 507 14.68 -11.34 -4.84
C SER A 507 14.62 -12.68 -5.58
N ALA A 508 15.59 -12.96 -6.46
CA ALA A 508 15.69 -14.24 -7.16
C ALA A 508 16.00 -15.41 -6.21
N PHE A 509 16.85 -15.18 -5.20
CA PHE A 509 17.17 -16.19 -4.18
C PHE A 509 15.92 -16.58 -3.38
N TRP A 510 15.12 -15.62 -2.90
CA TRP A 510 13.89 -15.90 -2.15
C TRP A 510 12.71 -16.40 -2.98
N TYR A 511 12.62 -16.04 -4.27
CA TYR A 511 11.42 -16.26 -5.08
C TYR A 511 10.86 -17.71 -5.04
N PRO A 512 11.68 -18.79 -5.12
CA PRO A 512 11.17 -20.16 -5.00
C PRO A 512 10.46 -20.42 -3.66
N VAL A 513 11.01 -19.91 -2.55
CA VAL A 513 10.47 -20.04 -1.19
C VAL A 513 9.22 -19.17 -0.98
N LEU A 514 9.04 -18.11 -1.76
CA LEU A 514 7.85 -17.25 -1.68
C LEU A 514 6.67 -17.76 -2.52
N THR A 515 6.92 -18.71 -3.42
CA THR A 515 5.94 -19.23 -4.39
C THR A 515 5.61 -20.71 -4.18
N ALA A 516 5.99 -21.27 -3.02
CA ALA A 516 5.84 -22.68 -2.70
C ALA A 516 6.46 -23.63 -3.75
N THR A 517 7.52 -23.18 -4.42
CA THR A 517 8.32 -24.07 -5.28
C THR A 517 9.00 -25.10 -4.37
N SER A 518 8.97 -26.39 -4.75
CA SER A 518 9.67 -27.42 -3.98
C SER A 518 11.17 -27.21 -4.09
N VAL A 519 11.82 -27.03 -2.94
CA VAL A 519 13.27 -26.78 -2.84
C VAL A 519 13.91 -27.71 -1.80
N PRO A 520 15.19 -28.04 -1.91
CA PRO A 520 15.89 -28.79 -0.86
C PRO A 520 15.75 -28.12 0.52
N TYR A 521 15.61 -28.91 1.58
CA TYR A 521 15.51 -28.40 2.95
C TYR A 521 16.66 -27.43 3.30
N ASP A 522 17.90 -27.77 2.90
CA ASP A 522 19.07 -26.93 3.17
C ASP A 522 19.02 -25.59 2.42
N PHE A 523 18.42 -25.56 1.23
CA PHE A 523 18.16 -24.32 0.50
C PHE A 523 17.16 -23.46 1.27
N TRP A 524 16.01 -24.02 1.67
CA TRP A 524 15.04 -23.31 2.51
C TRP A 524 15.68 -22.80 3.81
N ARG A 525 16.47 -23.62 4.49
CA ARG A 525 17.18 -23.26 5.73
C ARG A 525 18.12 -22.06 5.53
N ALA A 526 18.80 -21.97 4.39
CA ALA A 526 19.69 -20.85 4.08
C ALA A 526 18.97 -19.49 3.95
N HIS A 527 17.65 -19.48 3.81
CA HIS A 527 16.83 -18.25 3.80
C HIS A 527 16.53 -17.73 5.20
N ASN A 528 16.71 -18.56 6.23
CA ASN A 528 16.43 -18.21 7.62
C ASN A 528 17.67 -17.61 8.28
N TRP A 529 17.92 -16.32 8.02
CA TRP A 529 19.10 -15.63 8.52
C TRP A 529 19.08 -15.39 10.03
N PHE A 530 17.89 -15.28 10.63
CA PHE A 530 17.71 -15.20 12.07
C PHE A 530 16.99 -16.43 12.60
N PRO A 531 17.32 -16.90 13.82
CA PRO A 531 16.62 -18.02 14.45
C PRO A 531 15.11 -17.78 14.59
N THR A 532 14.70 -16.52 14.75
CA THR A 532 13.31 -16.12 14.92
C THR A 532 12.50 -16.12 13.62
N TRP A 533 13.09 -16.47 12.47
CA TRP A 533 12.35 -16.58 11.20
C TRP A 533 11.65 -17.92 11.00
N VAL A 534 11.89 -18.88 11.91
CA VAL A 534 11.29 -20.23 11.89
C VAL A 534 10.36 -20.44 13.08
#